data_AF-A0A1F8NFP1-F1
#
_entry.id   AF-A0A1F8NFP1-F1
#
_cell.length_a   1.000
_cell.length_b   1.000
_cell.length_c   1.000
_cell.angle_alpha   90.00
_cell.angle_beta   90.00
_cell.angle_gamma   90.00
#
_symmetry.space_group_name_H-M   'P 1'
#
loop_
_entity.id
_entity.type
_entity.pdbx_description
1 polymer ?
#
loop_
_entity_poly.entity_id
_entity_poly.type
_entity_poly.pdbx_seq_one_letter_code
_entity_poly.pdbx_strand_id
1 'polypeptide(L)' 'MNREKRRAFLYFVVVEEADRGRGLGAAAIGALEAQLRSGGIRSLGLHVFSHNTSALRLYERFGFRVTSVNMQKDL' A
#
# COMPACT_ATOMS: atom_id res chain seq x y z
N MET A 1 -23.99 14.67 -0.96
CA MET A 1 -22.87 14.15 -0.16
C MET A 1 -21.72 13.81 -1.10
N ASN A 2 -20.60 14.54 -1.01
CA ASN A 2 -19.54 14.54 -2.04
C ASN A 2 -18.91 13.13 -2.21
N ARG A 3 -19.12 12.53 -3.38
CA ARG A 3 -18.68 11.19 -3.77
C ARG A 3 -17.15 11.06 -3.88
N GLU A 4 -16.44 12.20 -3.87
CA GLU A 4 -14.99 12.27 -4.09
C GLU A 4 -14.12 12.05 -2.85
N LYS A 5 -14.67 12.12 -1.63
CA LYS A 5 -13.87 12.12 -0.37
C LYS A 5 -13.85 10.80 0.41
N ARG A 6 -13.76 9.65 -0.27
CA ARG A 6 -13.64 8.33 0.42
C ARG A 6 -12.35 7.62 0.05
N ARG A 7 -11.23 8.32 0.25
CA ARG A 7 -9.89 7.82 -0.04
C ARG A 7 -9.05 7.82 1.22
N ALA A 8 -8.24 6.79 1.41
CA ALA A 8 -7.19 6.75 2.40
C ALA A 8 -5.82 6.70 1.70
N PHE A 9 -4.77 7.08 2.43
CA PHE A 9 -3.39 6.97 1.97
C PHE A 9 -2.56 6.29 3.05
N LEU A 10 -1.87 5.20 2.70
CA LEU A 10 -0.94 4.50 3.58
C LEU A 10 0.41 5.20 3.52
N TYR A 11 0.79 5.84 4.63
CA TYR A 11 2.09 6.48 4.75
C TYR A 11 3.21 5.47 5.02
N PHE A 12 3.03 4.63 6.05
CA PHE A 12 4.04 3.67 6.45
C PHE A 12 3.40 2.34 6.85
N VAL A 13 4.07 1.27 6.46
CA VAL A 13 3.91 -0.08 6.99
C VAL A 13 5.30 -0.65 7.16
N VAL A 14 5.60 -1.13 8.35
CA VAL A 14 6.92 -1.64 8.69
C VAL A 14 6.76 -3.01 9.34
N VAL A 15 7.58 -3.95 8.91
CA VAL A 15 7.78 -5.23 9.58
C VAL A 15 9.23 -5.24 10.02
N GLU A 16 9.43 -5.44 11.32
CA GLU A 16 10.75 -5.59 11.92
C GLU A 16 11.56 -6.64 11.18
N GLU A 17 12.86 -6.40 11.02
CA GLU A 17 13.71 -7.24 10.18
C GLU A 17 13.70 -8.71 10.62
N ALA A 18 13.71 -8.94 11.93
CA ALA A 18 13.62 -10.27 12.53
C ALA A 18 12.32 -11.03 12.22
N ASP A 19 11.28 -10.32 11.79
CA ASP A 19 9.93 -10.87 11.56
C ASP A 19 9.52 -10.91 10.07
N ARG A 20 10.43 -10.54 9.17
CA ARG A 20 10.17 -10.57 7.72
C ARG A 20 10.07 -12.01 7.20
N GLY A 21 9.44 -12.18 6.03
CA GLY A 21 9.24 -13.49 5.42
C GLY A 21 8.13 -14.34 6.05
N ARG A 22 7.53 -13.90 7.17
CA ARG A 22 6.48 -14.62 7.91
C ARG A 22 5.05 -14.26 7.48
N GLY A 23 4.89 -13.51 6.39
CA GLY A 23 3.58 -13.08 5.88
C GLY A 23 2.93 -11.90 6.63
N LEU A 24 3.60 -11.30 7.63
CA LEU A 24 3.04 -10.22 8.44
C LEU A 24 2.65 -8.98 7.64
N GLY A 25 3.42 -8.62 6.60
CA GLY A 25 3.05 -7.50 5.72
C GLY A 25 1.72 -7.74 5.01
N ALA A 26 1.46 -8.97 4.56
CA ALA A 26 0.17 -9.32 3.96
C ALA A 26 -0.96 -9.30 4.98
N ALA A 27 -0.73 -9.82 6.19
CA ALA A 27 -1.70 -9.76 7.27
C ALA A 27 -2.08 -8.32 7.62
N ALA A 28 -1.09 -7.43 7.73
CA ALA A 28 -1.29 -6.01 8.03
C ALA A 28 -2.11 -5.30 6.93
N ILE A 29 -1.76 -5.49 5.66
CA ILE A 29 -2.49 -4.88 4.54
C ILE A 29 -3.93 -5.42 4.45
N GLY A 30 -4.13 -6.72 4.64
CA GLY A 30 -5.46 -7.32 4.63
C GLY A 30 -6.36 -6.79 5.77
N ALA A 31 -5.81 -6.67 6.98
CA ALA A 31 -6.52 -6.10 8.12
C ALA A 31 -6.90 -4.62 7.87
N LEU A 32 -5.95 -3.83 7.34
CA LEU A 32 -6.20 -2.45 6.96
C LEU A 32 -7.31 -2.34 5.90
N GLU A 33 -7.26 -3.14 4.84
CA GLU A 33 -8.28 -3.13 3.78
C GLU A 33 -9.68 -3.44 4.34
N ALA A 34 -9.80 -4.46 5.19
CA ALA A 34 -11.06 -4.82 5.83
C ALA A 34 -11.64 -3.66 6.65
N GLN A 35 -10.81 -3.00 7.46
CA GLN A 35 -11.21 -1.83 8.26
C GLN A 35 -11.61 -0.63 7.39
N LEU A 36 -10.88 -0.36 6.31
CA LEU A 36 -11.21 0.73 5.40
C LEU A 36 -12.54 0.48 4.69
N ARG A 37 -12.79 -0.77 4.25
CA ARG A 37 -14.05 -1.17 3.60
C ARG A 37 -15.24 -1.03 4.55
N SER A 38 -15.13 -1.47 5.81
CA SER A 38 -16.21 -1.30 6.80
C SER A 38 -16.49 0.17 7.11
N GLY A 39 -15.46 1.03 7.06
CA GLY A 39 -15.59 2.49 7.16
C GLY A 39 -16.13 3.17 5.89
N GLY A 40 -16.42 2.43 4.84
CA GLY A 40 -16.95 2.95 3.57
C GLY A 40 -15.92 3.65 2.68
N ILE A 41 -14.62 3.52 2.97
CA ILE A 41 -13.52 3.98 2.12
C ILE A 41 -13.48 3.14 0.83
N ARG A 42 -13.24 3.79 -0.30
CA ARG A 42 -13.36 3.18 -1.64
C ARG A 42 -12.04 3.08 -2.41
N SER A 43 -10.99 3.73 -1.93
CA SER A 43 -9.65 3.59 -2.50
C SER A 43 -8.58 3.81 -1.45
N LEU A 44 -7.50 3.04 -1.55
CA LEU A 44 -6.29 3.18 -0.75
C LEU A 44 -5.12 3.49 -1.69
N GLY A 45 -4.46 4.62 -1.49
CA GLY A 45 -3.21 4.96 -2.17
C GLY A 45 -2.00 4.70 -1.28
N LEU A 46 -0.82 4.58 -1.89
CA LEU A 46 0.47 4.52 -1.19
C LEU A 46 1.58 5.01 -2.09
N HIS A 47 2.75 5.27 -1.51
CA HIS A 47 4.00 5.44 -2.23
C HIS A 47 4.91 4.24 -1.95
N VAL A 48 5.60 3.76 -2.98
CA VAL A 48 6.61 2.70 -2.87
C VAL A 48 7.76 3.01 -3.79
N PHE A 49 8.99 2.84 -3.30
CA PHE A 49 10.18 3.01 -4.13
C PHE A 49 10.33 1.81 -5.09
N SER A 50 10.77 2.07 -6.31
CA SER A 50 10.90 1.06 -7.37
C SER A 50 11.86 -0.09 -7.00
N HIS A 51 12.89 0.18 -6.20
CA HIS A 51 13.83 -0.83 -5.72
C HIS A 51 13.23 -1.77 -4.64
N ASN A 52 12.10 -1.42 -4.03
CA ASN A 52 11.44 -2.25 -3.02
C ASN A 52 10.54 -3.31 -3.69
N THR A 53 11.17 -4.24 -4.39
CA THR A 53 10.49 -5.27 -5.20
C THR A 53 9.61 -6.20 -4.36
N SER A 54 9.98 -6.46 -3.09
CA SER A 54 9.16 -7.24 -2.16
C SER A 54 7.84 -6.54 -1.84
N ALA A 55 7.87 -5.24 -1.53
CA ALA A 55 6.65 -4.47 -1.28
C ALA A 55 5.81 -4.31 -2.55
N LEU A 56 6.43 -4.07 -3.71
CA LEU A 56 5.72 -4.02 -5.00
C LEU A 56 4.92 -5.30 -5.25
N ARG A 57 5.56 -6.47 -5.17
CA ARG A 57 4.88 -7.77 -5.36
C ARG A 57 3.76 -7.99 -4.35
N LEU A 58 3.95 -7.55 -3.10
CA LEU A 58 2.91 -7.59 -2.09
C LEU A 58 1.71 -6.74 -2.51
N TYR A 59 1.92 -5.48 -2.86
CA TYR A 59 0.84 -4.57 -3.23
C TYR A 59 0.11 -5.01 -4.51
N GLU A 60 0.83 -5.50 -5.52
CA GLU A 60 0.23 -6.07 -6.73
C GLU A 60 -0.70 -7.24 -6.42
N ARG A 61 -0.30 -8.14 -5.52
CA ARG A 61 -1.15 -9.26 -5.06
C ARG A 61 -2.42 -8.80 -4.36
N PHE A 62 -2.40 -7.64 -3.71
CA PHE A 62 -3.56 -7.00 -3.09
C PHE A 62 -4.35 -6.12 -4.07
N GLY A 63 -4.01 -6.13 -5.36
CA GLY A 63 -4.75 -5.43 -6.40
C GLY A 63 -4.43 -3.94 -6.53
N PHE A 64 -3.37 -3.45 -5.85
CA PHE A 64 -2.84 -2.12 -6.13
C PHE A 64 -2.34 -2.05 -7.58
N ARG A 65 -2.50 -0.88 -8.19
CA ARG A 65 -2.03 -0.59 -9.54
C ARG A 65 -1.22 0.70 -9.51
N VAL A 66 -0.22 0.78 -10.38
CA VAL A 66 0.59 1.99 -10.54
C VAL A 66 -0.32 3.13 -11.02
N THR A 67 -0.35 4.23 -10.27
CA THR A 67 -1.09 5.45 -10.65
C THR A 67 -0.17 6.60 -11.07
N SER A 68 1.09 6.57 -10.64
CA SER A 68 2.13 7.55 -10.99
C SER A 68 3.52 6.92 -10.87
N VAL A 69 4.48 7.48 -11.61
CA VAL A 69 5.90 7.12 -11.55
C VAL A 69 6.72 8.39 -11.40
N ASN A 70 7.57 8.44 -10.37
CA ASN A 70 8.53 9.52 -10.17
C ASN A 70 9.89 9.07 -10.71
N MET A 71 10.55 9.90 -11.53
CA MET A 71 11.86 9.61 -12.12
C MET A 71 12.83 10.76 -11.83
N GLN A 72 14.08 10.42 -11.58
CA GLN A 72 15.17 11.38 -11.38
C GLN A 72 16.39 10.90 -12.18
N LYS A 73 17.19 11.85 -12.67
CA LYS A 73 18.47 11.59 -13.32
C LYS A 73 19.52 12.51 -12.68
N ASP A 74 20.68 11.94 -12.33
CA ASP A 74 21.85 12.73 -11.93
C ASP A 74 22.45 13.40 -13.18
N LEU A 75 22.86 14.68 -13.06
CA LEU A 75 23.39 15.47 -14.18
C LEU A 75 24.85 15.17 -14.45
#